data_AF-A0A938GUT8-F1
#
_entry.id   AF-A0A938GUT8-F1
#
_cell.length_a   1.000
_cell.length_b   1.000
_cell.length_c   1.000
_cell.angle_alpha   90.00
_cell.angle_beta   90.00
_cell.angle_gamma   90.00
#
_symmetry.space_group_name_H-M   'P 1'
#
loop_
_entity.id
_entity.type
_entity.pdbx_description
1 polymer ?
#
loop_
_entity_poly.entity_id
_entity_poly.type
_entity_poly.pdbx_seq_one_letter_code
_entity_poly.pdbx_strand_id
1 'polypeptide(L)' 'MDQSVSARSMSERPHTVLVADDDEAVRESLRKLLHGEGYQVVCVTNGAEAVKSFCREQDRIDLLLADLNMPLLKNC' A
#
# COMPACT_ATOMS: atom_id res chain seq x y z
N MET A 1 -12.53 31.67 -3.65
CA MET A 1 -12.52 30.27 -3.19
C MET A 1 -11.07 29.82 -3.23
N ASP A 2 -10.25 30.17 -2.25
CA ASP A 2 -10.16 29.60 -0.90
C ASP A 2 -9.37 28.27 -0.87
N GLN A 3 -8.22 28.35 -0.21
CA GLN A 3 -7.35 27.32 0.38
C GLN A 3 -6.53 26.42 -0.57
N SER A 4 -5.22 26.63 -0.68
CA SER A 4 -4.20 26.25 0.32
C SER A 4 -4.14 24.73 0.52
N VAL A 5 -3.37 24.04 -0.33
CA VAL A 5 -2.78 22.73 -0.02
C VAL A 5 -1.26 22.93 -0.03
N SER A 6 -0.76 23.49 1.07
CA SER A 6 -0.08 22.78 2.16
C SER A 6 1.29 22.23 1.76
N ALA A 7 2.30 22.78 2.42
CA ALA A 7 3.72 22.58 2.21
C ALA A 7 4.10 21.10 2.23
N ARG A 8 4.69 20.58 1.15
CA ARG A 8 5.48 19.34 1.25
C ARG A 8 6.85 19.76 1.77
N SER A 9 7.03 19.57 3.07
CA SER A 9 8.24 19.95 3.78
C SER A 9 9.44 19.17 3.23
N MET A 10 10.61 19.81 3.25
CA MET A 10 11.84 19.39 2.57
C MET A 10 12.53 18.13 3.16
N SER A 11 11.79 17.22 3.81
CA SER A 11 12.36 16.03 4.47
C SER A 11 11.45 14.78 4.46
N GLU A 12 10.31 14.81 3.77
CA GLU A 12 9.37 13.69 3.82
C GLU A 12 9.76 12.61 2.82
N ARG A 13 10.29 11.50 3.33
CA ARG A 13 10.43 10.26 2.56
C ARG A 13 9.08 9.94 1.88
N PRO A 14 9.07 9.40 0.65
CA PRO A 14 7.83 8.97 0.04
C PRO A 14 7.12 7.99 0.97
N HIS A 15 5.85 8.26 1.29
CA HIS A 15 5.08 7.34 2.13
C HIS A 15 4.89 6.01 1.42
N THR A 16 5.05 4.91 2.15
CA THR A 16 4.95 3.55 1.60
C THR A 16 3.63 2.91 2.00
N VAL A 17 2.88 2.44 1.00
CA VAL A 17 1.61 1.75 1.16
C VAL A 17 1.79 0.27 0.79
N LEU A 18 1.44 -0.62 1.70
CA LEU A 18 1.36 -2.06 1.45
C LEU A 18 -0.07 -2.39 0.99
N VAL A 19 -0.21 -2.99 -0.19
CA VAL A 19 -1.50 -3.40 -0.78
C VAL A 19 -1.54 -4.92 -0.86
N ALA A 20 -2.51 -5.53 -0.18
CA ALA A 20 -2.75 -6.97 -0.15
C ALA A 20 -4.08 -7.30 -0.83
N ASP A 21 -4.02 -7.82 -2.05
CA ASP A 21 -5.19 -8.15 -2.87
C ASP A 21 -4.85 -9.34 -3.81
N ASP A 22 -5.73 -10.33 -3.92
CA ASP A 22 -5.50 -11.50 -4.77
C ASP A 22 -5.83 -11.23 -6.24
N ASP A 23 -6.62 -10.19 -6.52
CA ASP A 23 -6.94 -9.74 -7.86
C ASP A 23 -5.83 -8.84 -8.44
N GLU A 24 -5.20 -9.33 -9.50
CA GLU A 24 -4.13 -8.60 -10.20
C GLU A 24 -4.59 -7.27 -10.78
N ALA A 25 -5.81 -7.19 -11.33
CA ALA A 25 -6.34 -5.99 -11.95
C ALA A 25 -6.58 -4.89 -10.91
N VAL A 26 -7.06 -5.27 -9.72
CA VAL A 26 -7.23 -4.34 -8.60
C VAL A 26 -5.87 -3.86 -8.09
N ARG A 27 -4.92 -4.76 -7.85
CA ARG A 27 -3.55 -4.38 -7.44
C ARG A 27 -2.89 -3.43 -8.41
N GLU A 28 -2.94 -3.70 -9.71
CA GLU A 28 -2.31 -2.83 -10.71
C GLU A 28 -2.98 -1.46 -10.79
N SER A 29 -4.31 -1.41 -10.63
CA SER A 29 -5.06 -0.15 -10.59
C SER A 29 -4.66 0.69 -9.39
N LEU A 30 -4.62 0.09 -8.19
CA LEU A 30 -4.18 0.75 -6.95
C LEU A 30 -2.73 1.19 -7.03
N ARG A 31 -1.84 0.34 -7.56
CA ARG A 31 -0.43 0.68 -7.77
C ARG A 31 -0.29 1.93 -8.62
N LYS A 32 -0.94 1.97 -9.78
CA LYS A 32 -0.86 3.13 -10.68
C LYS A 32 -1.41 4.41 -10.05
N LEU A 33 -2.55 4.31 -9.36
CA LEU A 33 -3.18 5.44 -8.69
C LEU A 33 -2.26 6.02 -7.60
N LEU A 34 -1.83 5.19 -6.65
CA LEU A 34 -1.00 5.62 -5.53
C LEU A 34 0.37 6.09 -5.98
N HIS A 35 0.97 5.45 -7.00
CA HIS A 35 2.25 5.89 -7.55
C HIS A 35 2.12 7.25 -8.25
N GLY A 36 0.99 7.52 -8.91
CA GLY A 36 0.70 8.84 -9.50
C GLY A 36 0.61 9.96 -8.48
N GLU A 37 0.16 9.66 -7.27
CA GLU A 37 0.09 10.60 -6.14
C GLU A 37 1.44 10.75 -5.40
N GLY A 38 2.48 10.00 -5.80
CA GLY A 38 3.83 10.07 -5.24
C GLY A 38 4.10 9.12 -4.07
N TYR A 39 3.23 8.13 -3.84
CA TYR A 39 3.44 7.08 -2.85
C TYR A 39 4.31 5.94 -3.41
N GLN A 40 5.07 5.31 -2.52
CA GLN A 40 5.68 4.01 -2.81
C GLN A 40 4.64 2.92 -2.53
N VAL A 41 4.54 1.93 -3.42
CA VAL A 41 3.53 0.88 -3.31
C VAL A 41 4.21 -0.47 -3.31
N VAL A 42 3.97 -1.25 -2.27
CA VAL A 42 4.38 -2.65 -2.16
C VAL A 42 3.13 -3.50 -2.33
N CYS A 43 3.10 -4.37 -3.33
CA CYS A 43 1.96 -5.22 -3.61
C CYS A 43 2.25 -6.66 -3.17
N VAL A 44 1.31 -7.28 -2.48
CA VAL A 44 1.34 -8.69 -2.08
C VAL A 44 0.04 -9.38 -2.47
N THR A 45 0.11 -10.69 -2.67
CA THR A 45 -0.99 -11.48 -3.25
C THR A 45 -1.84 -12.21 -2.22
N ASN A 46 -1.37 -12.25 -0.97
CA ASN A 46 -2.04 -12.96 0.12
C ASN A 46 -1.74 -12.30 1.48
N GLY A 47 -2.60 -12.57 2.47
CA GLY A 47 -2.47 -12.01 3.81
C GLY A 47 -1.20 -12.47 4.54
N ALA A 48 -0.70 -13.68 4.28
CA ALA A 48 0.53 -14.17 4.90
C ALA A 48 1.77 -13.39 4.43
N GLU A 49 1.85 -13.08 3.13
CA GLU A 49 2.85 -12.19 2.56
C GLU A 49 2.72 -10.76 3.09
N ALA A 50 1.49 -10.29 3.31
CA ALA A 50 1.23 -8.98 3.90
C ALA A 50 1.81 -8.89 5.32
N VAL A 51 1.50 -9.86 6.18
CA VAL A 51 2.05 -9.92 7.54
C VAL A 51 3.57 -10.03 7.52
N LYS A 52 4.13 -10.90 6.66
CA LYS A 52 5.58 -11.07 6.55
C LYS A 52 6.29 -9.79 6.09
N SER A 53 5.72 -9.10 5.11
CA SER A 53 6.25 -7.82 4.60
C SER A 53 6.14 -6.72 5.64
N PHE A 54 5.00 -6.64 6.34
CA PHE A 54 4.78 -5.70 7.42
C PHE A 54 5.77 -5.91 8.58
N CYS A 55 5.96 -7.14 9.05
CA CYS A 55 6.91 -7.43 10.11
C CYS A 55 8.37 -7.14 9.71
N ARG A 56 8.72 -7.25 8.42
CA ARG A 56 10.06 -6.98 7.91
C ARG A 56 10.36 -5.49 7.77
N GLU A 57 9.35 -4.71 7.42
CA GLU A 57 9.50 -3.29 7.02
C GLU A 57 8.57 -2.37 7.81
N GLN A 58 8.30 -2.73 9.07
CA GLN A 58 7.32 -2.05 9.92
C GLN A 58 7.58 -0.54 10.06
N ASP A 59 8.85 -0.13 10.10
CA ASP A 59 9.24 1.28 10.20
C ASP A 59 9.10 2.07 8.88
N ARG A 60 8.88 1.38 7.77
CA ARG A 60 8.79 1.97 6.42
C ARG A 60 7.37 2.04 5.89
N ILE A 61 6.50 1.11 6.29
CA ILE A 61 5.10 1.04 5.84
C ILE A 61 4.27 2.00 6.67
N ASP A 62 3.69 3.01 6.02
CA ASP A 62 2.84 4.02 6.66
C ASP A 62 1.35 3.65 6.58
N LEU A 63 0.96 2.77 5.64
CA LEU A 63 -0.43 2.32 5.45
C LEU A 63 -0.50 0.88 4.92
N LEU A 64 -1.47 0.09 5.41
CA LEU A 64 -1.84 -1.22 4.87
C LEU A 64 -3.26 -1.17 4.31
N LEU A 65 -3.40 -1.45 3.01
CA LEU A 65 -4.68 -1.69 2.33
C LEU A 65 -4.79 -3.20 2.09
N ALA A 66 -5.72 -3.86 2.77
CA ALA A 66 -5.96 -5.28 2.60
C ALA A 66 -7.39 -5.52 2.13
N ASP A 67 -7.56 -6.40 1.14
CA ASP A 67 -8.87 -6.89 0.77
C ASP A 67 -9.45 -7.75 1.91
N LEU A 68 -10.66 -7.42 2.35
CA LEU A 68 -11.38 -8.16 3.38
C LEU A 68 -12.04 -9.42 2.83
N ASN A 69 -12.25 -9.50 1.51
CA ASN A 69 -12.73 -10.70 0.85
C ASN A 69 -11.62 -11.71 0.56
N MET A 70 -10.37 -11.37 0.87
CA MET A 70 -9.25 -12.29 0.80
C MET A 70 -9.34 -13.33 1.94
N PRO A 71 -9.59 -14.61 1.65
CA PRO A 71 -9.56 -15.64 2.69
C PRO A 71 -8.15 -15.74 3.29
N LEU A 72 -8.06 -15.72 4.62
CA LEU A 72 -6.79 -15.69 5.38
C LEU A 72 -5.83 -16.84 5.01
N LEU A 73 -6.36 -17.97 4.55
CA LEU A 73 -5.64 -19.08 3.95
C LEU A 73 -6.35 -19.51 2.66
N LYS A 74 -5.78 -19.20 1.49
CA LYS A 74 -5.91 -20.13 0.36
C LYS A 74 -4.84 -21.20 0.59
N ASN A 75 -5.21 -22.30 1.23
CA ASN A 75 -4.38 -23.50 1.21
C ASN A 75 -4.09 -23.83 -0.26
N CYS A 76 -2.80 -23.88 -0.61
CA CYS A 76 -2.31 -24.39 -1.88
C CYS A 76 -2.86 -25.80 -2.16
#